data_AF-A0A6L9Q0E6-F1
#
_entry.id   AF-A0A6L9Q0E6-F1
#
_cell.length_a   1.000
_cell.length_b   1.000
_cell.length_c   1.000
_cell.angle_alpha   90.00
_cell.angle_beta   90.00
_cell.angle_gamma   90.00
#
_symmetry.space_group_name_H-M   'P 1'
#
loop_
_entity.id
_entity.type
_entity.pdbx_description
1 polymer ?
#
loop_
_entity_poly.entity_id
_entity_poly.type
_entity_poly.pdbx_seq_one_letter_code
_entity_poly.pdbx_strand_id
1 'polypeptide(L)'
;MSECYGVRLVRIDSKGDEKSPDFVIAEGPNAGMTVDFMFSVDTAYAGTHMNRNFLRSPGDRLAMFNRLNDHLAKADIVPLNFRNLTLENQEHLMEIINQLPPAVRTQLLIIR
;
A
#
# COMPACT_ATOMS: atom_id res chain seq x y z
N MET A 1 6.84 16.37 -10.32
CA MET A 1 7.72 15.19 -10.32
C MET A 1 8.20 14.99 -8.89
N SER A 2 7.83 13.88 -8.26
CA SER A 2 8.32 13.53 -6.93
C SER A 2 9.62 12.76 -7.14
N GLU A 3 10.74 13.39 -6.78
CA GLU A 3 12.08 12.84 -6.93
C GLU A 3 12.53 12.36 -5.54
N CYS A 4 12.43 11.06 -5.30
CA CYS A 4 13.02 10.42 -4.13
C CYS A 4 14.01 9.38 -4.67
N TYR A 5 15.30 9.56 -4.36
CA TYR A 5 16.38 8.60 -4.67
C TYR A 5 16.69 8.35 -6.15
N GLY A 6 16.47 9.32 -7.05
CA GLY A 6 16.77 9.14 -8.48
C GLY A 6 15.87 8.10 -9.17
N VAL A 7 14.73 7.80 -8.56
CA VAL A 7 13.71 6.89 -9.07
C VAL A 7 12.58 7.72 -9.65
N ARG A 8 12.23 7.50 -10.92
CA ARG A 8 11.06 8.13 -11.54
C ARG A 8 9.90 7.13 -11.58
N LEU A 9 8.79 7.47 -10.91
CA LEU A 9 7.54 6.72 -11.02
C LEU A 9 6.69 7.24 -12.19
N VAL A 10 6.17 6.32 -13.00
CA VAL A 10 5.23 6.60 -14.08
C VAL A 10 3.91 5.91 -13.76
N ARG A 11 2.81 6.67 -13.78
CA ARG A 11 1.47 6.12 -13.55
C ARG A 11 1.12 5.17 -14.70
N ILE A 12 0.60 3.99 -14.37
CA ILE A 12 0.05 3.08 -15.37
C ILE A 12 -1.37 3.58 -15.71
N ASP A 13 -1.61 3.92 -16.98
CA ASP A 13 -2.94 4.33 -17.47
C ASP A 13 -3.79 3.08 -17.74
N SER A 14 -4.23 2.44 -16.67
CA SER A 14 -5.18 1.34 -16.69
C SER A 14 -6.57 1.89 -16.35
N LYS A 15 -7.20 2.60 -17.31
CA LYS A 15 -8.56 3.13 -17.13
C LYS A 15 -9.54 2.00 -16.76
N GLY A 16 -9.81 1.84 -15.48
CA GLY A 16 -10.86 0.98 -14.93
C GLY A 16 -10.47 -0.47 -14.60
N ASP A 17 -9.19 -0.84 -14.60
CA ASP A 17 -8.78 -2.18 -14.14
C ASP A 17 -8.18 -2.12 -12.72
N GLU A 18 -9.01 -2.42 -11.72
CA GLU A 18 -8.61 -2.52 -10.32
C GLU A 18 -7.51 -3.59 -10.09
N LYS A 19 -7.29 -4.48 -11.06
CA LYS A 19 -6.26 -5.53 -11.03
C LYS A 19 -4.88 -5.07 -11.48
N SER A 20 -4.74 -3.84 -11.98
CA SER A 20 -3.45 -3.29 -12.38
C SER A 20 -2.79 -2.52 -11.22
N PRO A 21 -1.46 -2.57 -11.08
CA PRO A 21 -0.73 -1.73 -10.12
C PRO A 21 -0.82 -0.24 -10.50
N ASP A 22 -0.68 0.65 -9.52
CA ASP A 22 -0.76 2.09 -9.75
C ASP A 22 0.38 2.66 -10.63
N PHE A 23 1.61 2.20 -10.41
CA PHE A 23 2.82 2.79 -11.02
C PHE A 23 3.82 1.73 -11.48
N VAL A 24 4.71 2.14 -12.38
CA VAL A 24 5.95 1.44 -12.71
C VAL A 24 7.14 2.36 -12.45
N ILE A 25 8.24 1.79 -11.95
CA ILE A 25 9.51 2.49 -11.85
C ILE A 25 10.12 2.58 -13.25
N ALA A 26 10.22 3.79 -13.79
CA ALA A 26 10.75 4.02 -15.13
C ALA A 26 12.27 4.03 -15.17
N GLU A 27 12.94 4.47 -14.10
CA GLU A 27 14.38 4.69 -14.07
C GLU A 27 14.97 4.36 -12.69
N GLY A 28 16.25 3.97 -12.68
CA GLY A 28 17.01 3.60 -11.49
C GLY A 28 17.20 2.08 -11.33
N PRO A 29 17.82 1.63 -10.21
CA PRO A 29 18.15 0.21 -9.98
C PRO A 29 16.95 -0.75 -9.98
N ASN A 30 15.75 -0.22 -9.72
CA ASN A 30 14.50 -0.98 -9.67
C ASN A 30 13.61 -0.74 -10.90
N ALA A 31 14.18 -0.23 -12.01
CA ALA A 31 13.43 0.01 -13.24
C ALA A 31 12.71 -1.26 -13.72
N GLY A 32 11.44 -1.08 -14.13
CA GLY A 32 10.53 -2.16 -14.52
C GLY A 32 9.70 -2.73 -13.38
N MET A 33 10.07 -2.51 -12.11
CA MET A 33 9.25 -2.95 -10.98
C MET A 33 7.97 -2.13 -10.87
N THR A 34 6.89 -2.82 -10.52
CA THR A 34 5.56 -2.26 -10.31
C THR A 34 5.35 -1.86 -8.86
N VAL A 35 4.61 -0.77 -8.65
CA VAL A 35 4.38 -0.19 -7.33
C VAL A 35 2.90 0.08 -7.15
N ASP A 36 2.35 -0.37 -6.04
CA ASP A 36 0.95 -0.10 -5.70
C ASP A 36 0.81 0.39 -4.26
N PHE A 37 0.25 1.58 -4.10
CA PHE A 37 0.31 2.28 -2.81
C PHE A 37 -0.92 1.96 -1.97
N MET A 38 -0.71 1.76 -0.66
CA MET A 38 -1.81 1.70 0.30
C MET A 38 -1.69 2.80 1.34
N PHE A 39 -2.85 3.25 1.82
CA PHE A 39 -2.99 4.29 2.86
C PHE A 39 -2.40 5.65 2.46
N SER A 40 -2.21 5.92 1.16
CA SER A 40 -1.78 7.20 0.61
C SER A 40 -2.98 8.11 0.32
N VAL A 41 -3.49 8.76 1.36
CA VAL A 41 -4.57 9.76 1.26
C VAL A 41 -4.00 11.17 1.13
N ASP A 42 -4.71 12.04 0.41
CA ASP A 42 -4.30 13.40 0.04
C ASP A 42 -4.89 14.49 0.94
N THR A 43 -5.88 14.17 1.78
CA THR A 43 -6.56 15.13 2.66
C THR A 43 -6.68 14.63 4.09
N ALA A 44 -6.67 15.56 5.04
CA ALA A 44 -6.88 15.28 6.47
C ALA A 44 -8.26 14.65 6.73
N TYR A 45 -9.27 15.03 5.96
CA TYR A 45 -10.61 14.44 6.04
C TYR A 45 -10.61 12.97 5.65
N ALA A 46 -9.98 12.62 4.53
CA ALA A 46 -9.85 11.23 4.08
C ALA A 46 -9.05 10.40 5.10
N GLY A 47 -7.95 10.95 5.63
CA GLY A 47 -7.19 10.30 6.71
C GLY A 47 -8.02 10.04 7.97
N THR A 48 -8.79 11.03 8.41
CA THR A 48 -9.69 10.86 9.57
C THR A 48 -10.75 9.79 9.32
N HIS A 49 -11.38 9.80 8.14
CA HIS A 49 -12.39 8.81 7.77
C HIS A 49 -11.82 7.40 7.65
N MET A 50 -10.66 7.26 7.01
CA MET A 50 -9.94 5.99 6.89
C MET A 50 -9.62 5.41 8.27
N ASN A 51 -9.06 6.22 9.17
CA ASN A 51 -8.72 5.76 10.52
C ASN A 51 -9.95 5.35 11.34
N ARG A 52 -11.05 6.12 11.25
CA ARG A 52 -12.30 5.80 11.95
C ARG A 52 -12.93 4.48 11.49
N ASN A 53 -12.73 4.11 10.23
CA ASN A 53 -13.36 2.93 9.61
C ASN A 53 -12.36 1.81 9.32
N PHE A 54 -11.17 1.83 9.93
CA PHE A 54 -10.07 0.92 9.59
C PHE A 54 -10.43 -0.55 9.83
N LEU A 55 -10.99 -0.87 11.01
CA LEU A 55 -11.45 -2.19 11.43
C LEU A 55 -12.67 -2.10 12.37
N ARG A 56 -13.76 -1.49 11.90
CA ARG A 56 -14.93 -1.19 12.74
C ARG A 56 -15.85 -2.40 12.96
N SER A 57 -15.79 -3.39 12.07
CA SER A 57 -16.59 -4.60 12.11
C SER A 57 -15.71 -5.86 12.18
N PRO A 58 -16.19 -6.98 12.75
CA PRO A 58 -15.44 -8.24 12.79
C PRO A 58 -14.97 -8.74 11.41
N GLY A 59 -15.73 -8.43 10.35
CA GLY A 59 -15.38 -8.81 8.98
C GLY A 59 -14.29 -7.95 8.35
N ASP A 60 -14.03 -6.76 8.89
CA ASP A 60 -13.09 -5.80 8.30
C ASP A 60 -11.66 -6.31 8.35
N ARG A 61 -11.30 -7.13 9.35
CA ARG A 61 -9.94 -7.69 9.46
C ARG A 61 -9.62 -8.62 8.31
N LEU A 62 -10.57 -9.52 8.00
CA LEU A 62 -10.44 -10.41 6.85
C LEU A 62 -10.46 -9.61 5.54
N ALA A 63 -11.33 -8.61 5.44
CA ALA A 63 -11.38 -7.75 4.25
C ALA A 63 -10.09 -6.95 4.04
N MET A 64 -9.44 -6.48 5.11
CA MET A 64 -8.15 -5.79 5.06
C MET A 64 -7.03 -6.75 4.64
N PHE A 65 -7.01 -7.96 5.22
CA PHE A 65 -6.06 -9.01 4.82
C PHE A 65 -6.20 -9.37 3.33
N ASN A 66 -7.44 -9.52 2.84
CA ASN A 66 -7.69 -9.82 1.43
C ASN A 66 -7.24 -8.66 0.53
N ARG A 67 -7.61 -7.41 0.86
CA ARG A 67 -7.13 -6.24 0.12
C ARG A 67 -5.61 -6.17 0.05
N LEU A 68 -4.93 -6.37 1.18
CA LEU A 68 -3.47 -6.38 1.23
C LEU A 68 -2.89 -7.46 0.30
N ASN A 69 -3.45 -8.68 0.30
CA ASN A 69 -3.03 -9.74 -0.62
C ASN A 69 -3.33 -9.41 -2.09
N ASP A 70 -4.45 -8.75 -2.38
CA ASP A 70 -4.79 -8.33 -3.75
C ASP A 70 -3.76 -7.33 -4.29
N HIS A 71 -3.33 -6.37 -3.46
CA HIS A 71 -2.26 -5.44 -3.80
C HIS A 71 -0.90 -6.16 -4.00
N LEU A 72 -0.55 -7.08 -3.10
CA LEU A 72 0.68 -7.89 -3.18
C LEU A 72 0.69 -8.86 -4.38
N ALA A 73 -0.48 -9.28 -4.87
CA ALA A 73 -0.57 -10.19 -6.02
C ALA A 73 -0.27 -9.50 -7.35
N LYS A 74 -0.44 -8.16 -7.42
CA LYS A 74 -0.34 -7.40 -8.68
C LYS A 74 0.85 -6.42 -8.73
N ALA A 75 1.62 -6.29 -7.65
CA ALA A 75 2.73 -5.34 -7.57
C ALA A 75 3.98 -5.96 -6.96
N ASP A 76 5.14 -5.57 -7.47
CA ASP A 76 6.44 -6.00 -6.92
C ASP A 76 6.76 -5.32 -5.59
N ILE A 77 6.27 -4.09 -5.43
CA ILE A 77 6.48 -3.26 -4.24
C ILE A 77 5.14 -2.68 -3.80
N VAL A 78 4.80 -2.85 -2.52
CA VAL A 78 3.58 -2.27 -1.92
C VAL A 78 3.99 -1.32 -0.79
N PRO A 79 4.10 -0.02 -1.06
CA PRO A 79 4.38 0.96 -0.02
C PRO A 79 3.16 1.19 0.87
N LEU A 80 3.35 1.02 2.17
CA LEU A 80 2.34 1.28 3.20
C LEU A 80 2.66 2.60 3.89
N ASN A 81 1.82 3.61 3.70
CA ASN A 81 2.04 4.92 4.31
C ASN A 81 1.50 4.98 5.74
N PHE A 82 2.34 4.59 6.71
CA PHE A 82 1.97 4.53 8.12
C PHE A 82 1.76 5.92 8.73
N ARG A 83 2.34 6.97 8.14
CA ARG A 83 2.14 8.37 8.58
C ARG A 83 0.67 8.79 8.55
N ASN A 84 -0.14 8.15 7.72
CA ASN A 84 -1.56 8.43 7.58
C ASN A 84 -2.43 7.58 8.54
N LEU A 85 -1.84 6.71 9.35
CA LEU A 85 -2.53 5.84 10.30
C LEU A 85 -2.29 6.30 11.74
N THR A 86 -3.31 6.19 12.59
CA THR A 86 -3.16 6.29 14.05
C THR A 86 -2.29 5.15 14.58
N LEU A 87 -1.69 5.32 15.76
CA LEU A 87 -0.85 4.28 16.37
C LEU A 87 -1.58 2.95 16.50
N GLU A 88 -2.84 2.98 16.96
CA GLU A 88 -3.72 1.81 17.05
C GLU A 88 -3.90 1.09 15.69
N ASN A 89 -4.16 1.84 14.61
CA ASN A 89 -4.33 1.25 13.29
C ASN A 89 -3.00 0.74 12.70
N GLN A 90 -1.86 1.35 13.05
CA GLN A 90 -0.54 0.82 12.70
C GLN A 90 -0.30 -0.53 13.39
N GLU A 91 -0.66 -0.67 14.67
CA GLU A 91 -0.54 -1.93 15.41
C GLU A 91 -1.41 -3.03 14.78
N HIS A 92 -2.67 -2.73 14.50
CA HIS A 92 -3.57 -3.66 13.80
C HIS A 92 -3.03 -4.08 12.42
N LEU A 93 -2.51 -3.12 11.65
CA LEU A 93 -1.92 -3.43 10.35
C LEU A 93 -0.67 -4.30 10.49
N MET A 94 0.17 -4.05 11.50
CA MET A 94 1.34 -4.89 11.79
C MET A 94 0.95 -6.32 12.16
N GLU A 95 -0.12 -6.52 12.93
CA GLU A 95 -0.64 -7.86 13.21
C GLU A 95 -1.08 -8.60 11.95
N ILE A 96 -1.71 -7.88 11.00
CA ILE A 96 -2.12 -8.44 9.70
C ILE A 96 -0.88 -8.77 8.86
N ILE A 97 0.09 -7.87 8.79
CA ILE A 97 1.37 -8.10 8.06
C ILE A 97 2.11 -9.31 8.62
N ASN A 98 2.09 -9.51 9.95
CA ASN A 98 2.77 -10.63 10.59
C ASN A 98 2.16 -12.00 10.25
N GLN A 99 0.94 -12.04 9.70
CA GLN A 99 0.31 -13.27 9.22
C GLN A 99 0.72 -13.63 7.79
N LEU A 100 1.39 -12.71 7.06
CA LEU A 100 1.85 -12.97 5.71
C LEU A 100 3.07 -13.89 5.69
N PRO A 101 3.22 -14.73 4.65
CA PRO A 101 4.43 -15.52 4.44
C PRO A 101 5.69 -14.62 4.39
N PRO A 102 6.85 -15.07 4.93
CA PRO A 102 8.08 -14.27 4.93
C PRO A 102 8.50 -13.73 3.55
N ALA A 103 8.35 -14.54 2.50
CA ALA A 103 8.69 -14.16 1.13
C ALA A 103 7.75 -13.10 0.52
N VAL A 104 6.53 -12.98 1.03
CA VAL A 104 5.57 -11.96 0.59
C VAL A 104 5.84 -10.64 1.31
N ARG A 105 6.21 -10.71 2.60
CA ARG A 105 6.54 -9.52 3.41
C ARG A 105 7.71 -8.70 2.84
N THR A 106 8.60 -9.29 2.05
CA THR A 106 9.73 -8.55 1.42
C THR A 106 9.28 -7.56 0.35
N GLN A 107 8.05 -7.67 -0.16
CA GLN A 107 7.47 -6.71 -1.11
C GLN A 107 6.96 -5.43 -0.41
N LEU A 108 6.77 -5.46 0.92
CA LEU A 108 6.24 -4.34 1.68
C LEU A 108 7.33 -3.30 1.98
N LEU A 109 7.01 -2.03 1.71
CA LEU A 109 7.83 -0.88 2.10
C LEU A 109 7.06 -0.01 3.09
N ILE A 110 7.45 0.00 4.37
CA ILE A 110 6.78 0.82 5.38
C ILE A 110 7.35 2.25 5.35
N ILE A 111 6.52 3.23 5.02
CA ILE A 111 6.85 4.65 5.09
C ILE A 111 6.45 5.17 6.46
N ARG A 112 7.43 5.53 7.29
CA ARG A 112 7.27 6.08 8.64
C ARG A 112 7.59 7.55 8.68
#